data_AF-A0A542M3G1-F1
#
_entry.id   AF-A0A542M3G1-F1
#
_cell.length_a   1.000
_cell.length_b   1.000
_cell.length_c   1.000
_cell.angle_alpha   90.00
_cell.angle_beta   90.00
_cell.angle_gamma   90.00
#
_symmetry.space_group_name_H-M   'P 1'
#
loop_
_entity.id
_entity.type
_entity.pdbx_description
1 polymer ?
#
loop_
_entity_poly.entity_id
_entity_poly.type
_entity_poly.pdbx_seq_one_letter_code
_entity_poly.pdbx_strand_id
1 'polypeptide(L)'
;MRIDRARALVIAVVIATAGYLAWTSASNDAHAALLAQWSPERAAAEATKDIQAGSIKIYLHGSFTAYEVGVERSQASLIAGLPREEAGVGCVIPYMDVFEAQKDYATRYNKAIVAYLSGKK
;
A
#
# COMPACT_ATOMS: atom_id res chain seq x y z
N MET A 1 41.60 22.85 -25.96
CA MET A 1 40.32 23.54 -25.72
C MET A 1 40.14 23.69 -24.21
N ARG A 2 40.36 24.90 -23.62
CA ARG A 2 40.15 25.13 -22.18
C ARG A 2 38.69 25.51 -21.96
N ILE A 3 37.98 24.72 -21.16
CA ILE A 3 36.65 25.09 -20.66
C ILE A 3 36.90 26.20 -19.62
N ASP A 4 36.40 27.41 -19.86
CA ASP A 4 36.47 28.47 -18.87
C ASP A 4 35.55 28.16 -17.68
N ARG A 5 35.82 28.80 -16.53
CA ARG A 5 35.08 28.54 -15.28
C ARG A 5 33.58 28.78 -15.41
N ALA A 6 33.14 29.69 -16.31
CA ALA A 6 31.73 29.96 -16.52
C ALA A 6 31.04 28.81 -17.27
N ARG A 7 31.68 28.25 -18.30
CA ARG A 7 31.20 27.05 -19.00
C ARG A 7 31.18 25.82 -18.09
N ALA A 8 32.19 25.64 -17.25
CA ALA A 8 32.21 24.55 -16.27
C ALA A 8 31.07 24.68 -15.25
N LEU A 9 30.78 25.90 -14.78
CA LEU A 9 29.68 26.18 -13.86
C LEU A 9 28.31 25.90 -14.51
N VAL A 10 28.09 26.35 -15.75
CA VAL A 10 26.83 26.10 -16.47
C VAL A 10 26.59 24.60 -16.66
N ILE A 11 27.62 23.84 -17.06
CA ILE A 11 27.50 22.39 -17.20
C ILE A 11 27.16 21.72 -15.86
N ALA A 12 27.83 22.10 -14.78
CA ALA A 12 27.55 21.56 -13.46
C ALA A 12 26.11 21.86 -12.99
N VAL A 13 25.62 23.07 -13.22
CA VAL A 13 24.23 23.46 -12.90
C VAL A 13 23.23 22.63 -13.72
N VAL A 14 23.46 22.46 -15.02
CA VAL A 14 22.58 21.67 -15.89
C VAL A 14 22.54 20.19 -15.48
N ILE A 15 23.69 19.61 -15.13
CA ILE A 15 23.74 18.21 -14.64
C ILE A 15 23.00 18.08 -13.31
N ALA A 16 23.22 19.01 -12.38
CA ALA A 16 22.55 19.01 -11.08
C ALA A 16 21.03 19.14 -11.20
N THR A 17 20.54 20.03 -12.08
CA THR A 17 19.10 20.22 -12.29
C THR A 17 18.46 19.04 -13.01
N ALA A 18 19.12 18.48 -14.04
CA ALA A 18 18.64 17.28 -14.72
C ALA A 18 18.55 16.07 -13.75
N GLY A 19 19.57 15.90 -12.90
CA GLY A 19 19.57 14.85 -11.86
C GLY A 19 18.43 15.01 -10.85
N TYR A 20 18.18 16.24 -10.39
CA TYR A 20 17.07 16.53 -9.47
C TYR A 20 15.70 16.23 -10.09
N LEU A 21 15.46 16.64 -11.34
CA LEU A 21 14.21 16.38 -12.05
C LEU A 21 13.95 14.89 -12.31
N ALA A 22 15.00 14.12 -12.62
CA ALA A 22 14.87 12.68 -12.81
C ALA A 22 14.48 11.98 -11.49
N TRP A 23 15.09 12.39 -10.37
CA TRP A 23 14.78 11.83 -9.05
C TRP A 23 13.35 12.14 -8.58
N THR A 24 12.87 13.37 -8.79
CA THR A 24 11.49 13.74 -8.42
C THR A 24 10.44 13.01 -9.27
N SER A 25 10.68 12.85 -10.58
CA SER A 25 9.79 12.06 -11.45
C SER A 25 9.68 10.62 -10.99
N ALA A 26 10.82 9.95 -10.77
CA ALA A 26 10.82 8.55 -10.32
C ALA A 26 10.12 8.38 -8.96
N SER A 27 10.27 9.37 -8.06
CA SER A 27 9.61 9.36 -6.76
C SER A 27 8.09 9.53 -6.87
N ASN A 28 7.62 10.39 -7.77
CA ASN A 28 6.19 10.57 -8.04
C ASN A 28 5.56 9.32 -8.66
N ASP A 29 6.26 8.69 -9.61
CA ASP A 29 5.79 7.46 -10.26
C ASP A 29 5.70 6.31 -9.26
N ALA A 30 6.69 6.16 -8.36
CA ALA A 30 6.65 5.17 -7.30
C ALA A 30 5.47 5.40 -6.33
N HIS A 31 5.21 6.65 -5.96
CA HIS A 31 4.07 7.00 -5.11
C HIS A 31 2.73 6.66 -5.80
N ALA A 32 2.55 7.05 -7.06
CA ALA A 32 1.34 6.74 -7.82
C ALA A 32 1.13 5.22 -7.96
N ALA A 33 2.20 4.45 -8.17
CA ALA A 33 2.14 2.99 -8.23
C ALA A 33 1.68 2.37 -6.89
N LEU A 34 2.13 2.90 -5.75
CA LEU A 34 1.67 2.47 -4.43
C LEU A 34 0.17 2.73 -4.25
N LEU A 35 -0.31 3.94 -4.57
CA LEU A 35 -1.74 4.26 -4.49
C LEU A 35 -2.59 3.34 -5.38
N ALA A 36 -2.12 3.06 -6.60
CA ALA A 36 -2.79 2.14 -7.52
C ALA A 36 -2.78 0.69 -7.00
N GLN A 37 -1.73 0.25 -6.32
CA GLN A 37 -1.65 -1.08 -5.72
C GLN A 37 -2.71 -1.28 -4.62
N TRP A 38 -2.95 -0.24 -3.81
CA TRP A 38 -3.89 -0.26 -2.68
C TRP A 38 -5.28 0.29 -3.04
N SER A 39 -5.68 0.19 -4.31
CA SER A 39 -6.97 0.72 -4.75
C SER A 39 -8.16 -0.11 -4.23
N PRO A 40 -9.33 0.52 -3.98
CA PRO A 40 -10.54 -0.18 -3.56
C PRO A 40 -10.99 -1.31 -4.51
N GLU A 41 -10.81 -1.12 -5.82
CA GLU A 41 -11.21 -2.08 -6.85
C GLU A 41 -10.36 -3.35 -6.75
N ARG A 42 -9.07 -3.20 -6.47
CA ARG A 42 -8.15 -4.32 -6.27
C ARG A 42 -8.50 -5.12 -5.01
N ALA A 43 -8.91 -4.47 -3.93
CA ALA A 43 -9.34 -5.16 -2.71
C ALA A 43 -10.53 -6.10 -2.99
N ALA A 44 -11.53 -5.62 -3.74
CA ALA A 44 -12.69 -6.42 -4.11
C ALA A 44 -12.33 -7.58 -5.05
N ALA A 45 -11.46 -7.32 -6.03
CA ALA A 45 -10.99 -8.33 -6.96
C ALA A 45 -10.16 -9.42 -6.26
N GLU A 46 -9.26 -9.04 -5.36
CA GLU A 46 -8.45 -9.99 -4.58
C GLU A 46 -9.33 -10.82 -3.65
N ALA A 47 -10.25 -10.20 -2.90
CA ALA A 47 -11.17 -10.92 -2.03
C ALA A 47 -11.97 -11.97 -2.80
N THR A 48 -12.51 -11.60 -3.96
CA THR A 48 -13.26 -12.52 -4.84
C THR A 48 -12.38 -13.69 -5.28
N LYS A 49 -11.16 -13.41 -5.74
CA LYS A 49 -10.20 -14.41 -6.18
C LYS A 49 -9.84 -15.39 -5.06
N ASP A 50 -9.49 -14.87 -3.88
CA ASP A 50 -9.07 -15.70 -2.75
C ASP A 50 -10.22 -16.54 -2.19
N ILE A 51 -11.44 -16.00 -2.19
CA ILE A 51 -12.66 -16.75 -1.85
C ILE A 51 -12.85 -17.93 -2.79
N GLN A 52 -12.70 -17.72 -4.11
CA GLN A 52 -12.85 -18.77 -5.11
C GLN A 52 -11.74 -19.82 -5.02
N ALA A 53 -10.51 -19.40 -4.72
CA ALA A 53 -9.35 -20.26 -4.57
C ALA A 53 -9.30 -20.99 -3.21
N GLY A 54 -10.10 -20.58 -2.23
CA GLY A 54 -10.03 -21.09 -0.86
C GLY A 54 -8.77 -20.63 -0.11
N SER A 55 -8.11 -19.58 -0.58
CA SER A 55 -6.85 -19.04 -0.04
C SER A 55 -7.05 -17.73 0.74
N ILE A 56 -8.20 -17.62 1.42
CA ILE A 56 -8.57 -16.41 2.17
C ILE A 56 -7.62 -16.14 3.34
N LYS A 57 -7.44 -14.87 3.66
CA LYS A 57 -6.57 -14.34 4.72
C LYS A 57 -7.25 -13.16 5.39
N ILE A 58 -6.54 -12.51 6.32
CA ILE A 58 -6.95 -11.23 6.91
C ILE A 58 -5.78 -10.26 6.89
N TYR A 59 -6.03 -9.04 6.43
CA TYR A 59 -5.04 -7.98 6.48
C TYR A 59 -5.00 -7.31 7.85
N LEU A 60 -3.78 -7.10 8.33
CA LEU A 60 -3.45 -6.26 9.47
C LEU A 60 -3.02 -4.87 8.99
N HIS A 61 -3.41 -3.85 9.74
CA HIS A 61 -3.03 -2.48 9.49
C HIS A 61 -2.75 -1.76 10.81
N GLY A 62 -1.78 -0.85 10.82
CA GLY A 62 -1.47 -0.01 11.97
C GLY A 62 0.02 0.22 12.16
N SER A 63 0.37 1.22 12.96
CA SER A 63 1.78 1.55 13.22
C SER A 63 2.34 0.75 14.39
N PHE A 64 2.22 1.28 15.61
CA PHE A 64 2.73 0.64 16.83
C PHE A 64 1.92 -0.61 17.23
N THR A 65 0.62 -0.61 16.90
CA THR A 65 -0.29 -1.73 17.11
C THR A 65 -1.02 -2.03 15.80
N ALA A 66 -0.71 -3.16 15.19
CA ALA A 66 -1.44 -3.64 14.03
C ALA A 66 -2.67 -4.45 14.45
N TYR A 67 -3.78 -4.30 13.73
CA TYR A 67 -5.04 -4.97 14.03
C TYR A 67 -5.85 -5.28 12.76
N GLU A 68 -6.80 -6.20 12.86
CA GLU A 68 -7.68 -6.61 11.76
C GLU A 68 -8.74 -5.52 11.45
N VAL A 69 -8.36 -4.51 10.67
CA VAL A 69 -9.29 -3.43 10.28
C VAL A 69 -10.53 -3.98 9.57
N GLY A 70 -11.69 -3.41 9.88
CA GLY A 70 -12.96 -3.83 9.29
C GLY A 70 -13.57 -5.10 9.89
N VAL A 71 -12.94 -5.73 10.88
CA VAL A 71 -13.47 -6.88 11.62
C VAL A 71 -13.96 -6.44 12.99
N GLU A 72 -15.22 -6.76 13.32
CA GLU A 72 -15.75 -6.51 14.66
C GLU A 72 -15.26 -7.55 15.67
N ARG A 73 -15.17 -7.16 16.94
CA ARG A 73 -14.72 -8.07 18.01
C ARG A 73 -15.58 -9.34 18.12
N SER A 74 -16.88 -9.22 17.84
CA SER A 74 -17.85 -10.33 17.78
C SER A 74 -17.53 -11.36 16.69
N GLN A 75 -16.79 -10.95 15.65
CA GLN A 75 -16.42 -11.75 14.48
C GLN A 75 -15.04 -12.40 14.61
N ALA A 76 -14.28 -12.12 15.69
CA ALA A 76 -12.92 -12.61 15.86
C ALA A 76 -12.80 -14.13 15.76
N SER A 77 -13.81 -14.88 16.24
CA SER A 77 -13.83 -16.34 16.15
C SER A 77 -13.98 -16.87 14.71
N LEU A 78 -14.62 -16.10 13.81
CA LEU A 78 -14.77 -16.49 12.40
C LEU A 78 -13.43 -16.53 11.67
N ILE A 79 -12.52 -15.65 12.08
CA ILE A 79 -11.25 -15.43 11.40
C ILE A 79 -10.05 -16.00 12.17
N ALA A 80 -10.25 -16.60 13.34
CA ALA A 80 -9.19 -16.99 14.25
C ALA A 80 -8.14 -17.93 13.62
N GLY A 81 -8.56 -18.80 12.70
CA GLY A 81 -7.67 -19.76 12.03
C GLY A 81 -7.04 -19.29 10.71
N LEU A 82 -7.31 -18.06 10.27
CA LEU A 82 -6.83 -17.58 8.96
C LEU A 82 -5.39 -17.06 9.00
N PRO A 83 -4.65 -17.10 7.87
CA PRO A 83 -3.38 -16.37 7.76
C PRO A 83 -3.57 -14.86 7.94
N ARG A 84 -2.54 -14.18 8.45
CA ARG A 84 -2.46 -12.71 8.53
C ARG A 84 -1.43 -12.18 7.56
N GLU A 85 -1.76 -11.11 6.85
CA GLU A 85 -0.83 -10.37 5.99
C GLU A 85 -0.82 -8.89 6.35
N GLU A 86 0.27 -8.20 6.05
CA GLU A 86 0.45 -6.79 6.40
C GLU A 86 0.00 -5.88 5.25
N ALA A 87 -0.84 -4.90 5.56
CA ALA A 87 -1.23 -3.81 4.67
C ALA A 87 -0.97 -2.49 5.38
N GLY A 88 0.27 -2.00 5.32
CA GLY A 88 0.67 -0.79 6.03
C GLY A 88 0.91 -1.02 7.52
N VAL A 89 1.77 -2.01 7.84
CA VAL A 89 2.29 -2.21 9.18
C VAL A 89 3.70 -1.63 9.29
N GLY A 90 3.95 -0.79 10.29
CA GLY A 90 5.29 -0.26 10.52
C GLY A 90 5.34 1.08 11.25
N CYS A 91 6.51 1.39 11.82
CA CYS A 91 6.72 2.62 12.60
C CYS A 91 6.95 3.87 11.74
N VAL A 92 7.36 3.71 10.48
CA VAL A 92 7.68 4.81 9.57
C VAL A 92 6.65 4.83 8.44
N ILE A 93 5.87 5.91 8.38
CA ILE A 93 4.85 6.13 7.36
C ILE A 93 5.36 7.26 6.45
N PRO A 94 5.97 6.94 5.30
CA PRO A 94 6.55 7.96 4.42
C PRO A 94 5.48 8.76 3.65
N TYR A 95 4.33 8.13 3.38
CA TYR A 95 3.22 8.70 2.62
C TYR A 95 1.90 8.41 3.34
N MET A 96 1.25 9.46 3.87
CA MET A 96 0.03 9.32 4.67
C MET A 96 -1.18 8.86 3.85
N ASP A 97 -1.27 9.29 2.60
CA ASP A 97 -2.29 8.86 1.65
C ASP A 97 -2.14 7.38 1.27
N VAL A 98 -0.92 6.88 1.06
CA VAL A 98 -0.67 5.44 0.88
C VAL A 98 -1.10 4.65 2.12
N PHE A 99 -0.82 5.15 3.32
CA PHE A 99 -1.22 4.51 4.56
C PHE A 99 -2.75 4.42 4.72
N GLU A 100 -3.48 5.49 4.41
CA GLU A 100 -4.93 5.46 4.41
C GLU A 100 -5.50 4.59 3.27
N ALA A 101 -4.85 4.55 2.10
CA ALA A 101 -5.23 3.64 1.01
C ALA A 101 -5.07 2.17 1.44
N GLN A 102 -3.96 1.83 2.10
CA GLN A 102 -3.73 0.50 2.69
C GLN A 102 -4.81 0.11 3.70
N LYS A 103 -5.22 1.05 4.56
CA LYS A 103 -6.29 0.85 5.54
C LYS A 103 -7.65 0.61 4.88
N ASP A 104 -8.01 1.42 3.89
CA ASP A 104 -9.28 1.26 3.15
C ASP A 104 -9.29 -0.06 2.38
N TYR A 105 -8.18 -0.40 1.72
CA TYR A 105 -7.96 -1.68 1.06
C TYR A 105 -8.21 -2.86 2.01
N ALA A 106 -7.47 -2.90 3.12
CA ALA A 106 -7.55 -3.96 4.11
C ALA A 106 -8.96 -4.05 4.71
N THR A 107 -9.59 -2.90 5.00
CA THR A 107 -10.96 -2.84 5.54
C THR A 107 -11.96 -3.48 4.57
N ARG A 108 -11.89 -3.16 3.28
CA ARG A 108 -12.80 -3.69 2.26
C ARG A 108 -12.59 -5.18 2.04
N TYR A 109 -11.34 -5.60 1.91
CA TYR A 109 -10.99 -7.01 1.78
C TYR A 109 -11.50 -7.81 2.97
N ASN A 110 -11.15 -7.41 4.19
CA ASN A 110 -11.53 -8.11 5.42
C ASN A 110 -13.05 -8.20 5.59
N LYS A 111 -13.79 -7.11 5.30
CA LYS A 111 -15.26 -7.12 5.31
C LYS A 111 -15.84 -8.13 4.33
N ALA A 112 -15.29 -8.24 3.13
CA ALA A 112 -15.73 -9.23 2.15
C ALA A 112 -15.50 -10.67 2.63
N ILE A 113 -14.34 -10.95 3.24
CA ILE A 113 -14.03 -12.26 3.83
C ILE A 113 -14.99 -12.59 4.98
N VAL A 114 -15.21 -11.65 5.90
CA VAL A 114 -16.14 -11.84 7.02
C VAL A 114 -17.57 -12.09 6.54
N ALA A 115 -18.04 -11.32 5.55
CA ALA A 115 -19.37 -11.51 4.98
C ALA A 115 -19.52 -12.91 4.37
N TYR A 116 -18.52 -13.36 3.61
CA TYR A 116 -18.48 -14.70 3.03
C TYR A 116 -18.51 -15.81 4.08
N LEU A 117 -17.68 -15.70 5.13
CA LEU A 117 -17.63 -16.68 6.22
C LEU A 117 -18.92 -16.72 7.04
N SER A 118 -19.57 -15.56 7.21
CA SER A 118 -20.84 -15.48 7.93
C SER A 118 -21.99 -16.15 7.16
N GLY A 119 -22.00 -16.04 5.83
CA GLY A 119 -23.00 -16.69 4.97
C GLY A 119 -22.77 -18.18 4.72
N LYS A 120 -21.65 -18.75 5.19
CA LYS A 120 -21.36 -20.18 5.14
C LYS A 120 -21.91 -20.99 6.33
N LYS A 121 -22.37 -20.30 7.38
CA LYS A 121 -23.04 -20.93 8.52
C LYS A 121 -24.47 -21.29 8.15
#